data_AF-A0A832DV17-F1
#
_entry.id   AF-A0A832DV17-F1
#
_cell.length_a   1.000
_cell.length_b   1.000
_cell.length_c   1.000
_cell.angle_alpha   90.00
_cell.angle_beta   90.00
_cell.angle_gamma   90.00
#
_symmetry.space_group_name_H-M   'P 1'
#
loop_
_entity.id
_entity.type
_entity.pdbx_description
1 polymer ?
#
loop_
_entity_poly.entity_id
_entity_poly.type
_entity_poly.pdbx_seq_one_letter_code
_entity_poly.pdbx_strand_id
1 'polypeptide(L)'
;YIDNALIPAIGGHPKNILFLTADAFGVLPPISKLTPEMAMYHFISGYTSKLAGTETGVTEPQATFSECFGAPFLPLPATKYAEMLGEKMRKHNVNVWLVNTGWSGGPYGVGERIDIRYTRAMVKAALTGELNDTEFEPHPVFKVLVPKSCPGVPDEILNPRNTWKDKAAYDKKARELAQRFQENFKRFADADEAIKNAGPAV
;
A
#
# COMPACT_ATOMS: atom_id res chain seq x y z
N TYR A 1 -29.65 1.04 3.80
CA TYR A 1 -30.08 0.96 2.38
C TYR A 1 -29.04 1.68 1.56
N ILE A 2 -28.55 1.07 0.47
CA ILE A 2 -27.58 1.64 -0.47
C ILE A 2 -28.15 1.38 -1.86
N ASP A 3 -28.56 2.44 -2.55
CA ASP A 3 -29.39 2.38 -3.76
C ASP A 3 -28.76 1.56 -4.89
N ASN A 4 -27.44 1.60 -5.02
CA ASN A 4 -26.67 0.93 -6.07
C ASN A 4 -25.99 -0.38 -5.59
N ALA A 5 -26.55 -1.04 -4.58
CA ALA A 5 -26.05 -2.34 -4.12
C ALA A 5 -26.51 -3.47 -5.05
N LEU A 6 -25.60 -4.38 -5.37
CA LEU A 6 -25.92 -5.59 -6.11
C LEU A 6 -26.56 -6.63 -5.18
N ILE A 7 -27.72 -7.15 -5.55
CA ILE A 7 -28.43 -8.21 -4.82
C ILE A 7 -28.75 -9.35 -5.80
N PRO A 8 -28.18 -10.57 -5.61
CA PRO A 8 -27.25 -10.97 -4.55
C PRO A 8 -25.85 -10.38 -4.74
N ALA A 9 -25.09 -10.23 -3.65
CA ALA A 9 -23.75 -9.63 -3.65
C ALA A 9 -22.67 -10.59 -4.21
N ILE A 10 -22.82 -11.02 -5.46
CA ILE A 10 -21.92 -11.94 -6.17
C ILE A 10 -21.41 -11.25 -7.44
N GLY A 11 -20.08 -11.13 -7.55
CA GLY A 11 -19.41 -10.61 -8.75
C GLY A 11 -18.58 -11.67 -9.46
N GLY A 12 -18.00 -11.30 -10.60
CA GLY A 12 -16.99 -12.13 -11.29
C GLY A 12 -15.62 -12.08 -10.60
N HIS A 13 -14.61 -12.63 -11.26
CA HIS A 13 -13.23 -12.52 -10.79
C HIS A 13 -12.76 -11.05 -10.79
N PRO A 14 -12.02 -10.61 -9.75
CA PRO A 14 -11.56 -9.23 -9.66
C PRO A 14 -10.58 -8.92 -10.78
N LYS A 15 -10.74 -7.77 -11.45
CA LYS A 15 -9.73 -7.22 -12.37
C LYS A 15 -8.68 -6.37 -11.65
N ASN A 16 -9.05 -5.82 -10.49
CA ASN A 16 -8.23 -4.97 -9.65
C ASN A 16 -8.37 -5.39 -8.18
N ILE A 17 -7.26 -5.39 -7.43
CA ILE A 17 -7.22 -5.51 -5.97
C ILE A 17 -6.54 -4.26 -5.43
N LEU A 18 -7.11 -3.67 -4.38
CA LEU A 18 -6.57 -2.48 -3.74
C LEU A 18 -6.23 -2.80 -2.29
N PHE A 19 -4.96 -2.63 -1.92
CA PHE A 19 -4.51 -2.60 -0.54
C PHE A 19 -4.52 -1.17 -0.04
N LEU A 20 -5.32 -0.92 0.99
CA LEU A 20 -5.40 0.40 1.61
C LEU A 20 -4.46 0.42 2.81
N THR A 21 -3.56 1.39 2.83
CA THR A 21 -2.68 1.66 3.96
C THR A 21 -2.86 3.11 4.40
N ALA A 22 -2.92 3.36 5.70
CA ALA A 22 -2.89 4.71 6.23
C ALA A 22 -1.48 4.98 6.74
N ASP A 23 -0.57 5.38 5.86
CA ASP A 23 0.82 5.67 6.24
C ASP A 23 0.89 7.03 6.95
N ALA A 24 1.08 7.01 8.27
CA ALA A 24 1.26 8.22 9.07
C ALA A 24 2.71 8.74 9.06
N PHE A 25 3.65 8.01 8.44
CA PHE A 25 5.04 8.43 8.27
C PHE A 25 5.18 9.34 7.04
N GLY A 26 4.22 9.32 6.10
CA GLY A 26 4.21 10.18 4.92
C GLY A 26 5.24 9.77 3.86
N VAL A 27 5.54 8.49 3.78
CA VAL A 27 6.65 7.93 2.99
C VAL A 27 6.16 7.20 1.74
N LEU A 28 5.08 6.43 1.87
CA LEU A 28 4.57 5.60 0.78
C LEU A 28 3.89 6.46 -0.30
N PRO A 29 4.10 6.15 -1.59
CA PRO A 29 3.41 6.83 -2.68
C PRO A 29 1.89 6.77 -2.52
N PRO A 30 1.16 7.79 -3.01
CA PRO A 30 -0.30 7.85 -2.91
C PRO A 30 -0.97 6.68 -3.66
N ILE A 31 -0.36 6.20 -4.75
CA ILE A 31 -0.72 4.95 -5.40
C ILE A 31 0.53 4.27 -5.98
N SER A 32 0.57 2.94 -5.96
CA SER A 32 1.61 2.16 -6.64
C SER A 32 1.04 0.87 -7.22
N LYS A 33 1.53 0.46 -8.39
CA LYS A 33 1.28 -0.86 -8.97
C LYS A 33 2.24 -1.87 -8.35
N LEU A 34 1.73 -3.06 -8.02
CA LEU A 34 2.53 -4.14 -7.44
C LEU A 34 2.65 -5.29 -8.43
N THR A 35 3.84 -5.91 -8.49
CA THR A 35 3.97 -7.26 -9.06
C THR A 35 3.31 -8.28 -8.13
N PRO A 36 3.05 -9.52 -8.58
CA PRO A 36 2.51 -10.57 -7.70
C PRO A 36 3.34 -10.79 -6.43
N GLU A 37 4.67 -10.73 -6.53
CA GLU A 37 5.60 -10.92 -5.41
C GLU A 37 5.53 -9.74 -4.44
N MET A 38 5.51 -8.51 -4.94
CA MET A 38 5.30 -7.30 -4.13
C MET A 38 3.93 -7.34 -3.44
N ALA A 39 2.89 -7.77 -4.16
CA ALA A 39 1.54 -7.91 -3.62
C ALA A 39 1.50 -8.92 -2.47
N MET A 40 2.12 -10.09 -2.63
CA MET A 40 2.23 -11.08 -1.55
C MET A 40 3.04 -10.54 -0.37
N TYR A 41 4.14 -9.83 -0.60
CA TYR A 41 4.94 -9.20 0.46
C TYR A 41 4.13 -8.18 1.27
N HIS A 42 3.44 -7.26 0.60
CA HIS A 42 2.60 -6.24 1.24
C HIS A 42 1.36 -6.84 1.90
N PHE A 43 0.80 -7.91 1.33
CA PHE A 43 -0.34 -8.63 1.92
C PHE A 43 0.03 -9.34 3.21
N ILE A 44 1.16 -10.07 3.23
CA ILE A 44 1.68 -10.69 4.46
C ILE A 44 2.03 -9.61 5.49
N SER A 45 2.66 -8.52 5.06
CA SER A 45 3.03 -7.43 5.96
C SER A 45 1.82 -6.75 6.57
N GLY A 46 0.79 -6.46 5.76
CA GLY A 46 -0.45 -5.83 6.22
C GLY A 46 -0.23 -4.49 6.92
N TYR A 47 0.68 -3.68 6.38
CA TYR A 47 1.11 -2.43 7.00
C TYR A 47 0.01 -1.37 6.93
N THR A 48 -0.26 -0.75 8.07
CA THR A 48 -1.04 0.48 8.24
C THR A 48 -0.53 1.23 9.48
N SER A 49 -1.09 2.39 9.79
CA SER A 49 -0.81 3.09 11.06
C SER A 49 -2.03 3.09 11.96
N LYS A 50 -1.82 2.85 13.24
CA LYS A 50 -2.78 3.21 14.29
C LYS A 50 -2.74 4.72 14.45
N LEU A 51 -3.89 5.37 14.38
CA LEU A 51 -4.00 6.82 14.48
C LEU A 51 -4.24 7.24 15.92
N ALA A 52 -3.71 8.41 16.28
CA ALA A 52 -4.00 9.01 17.58
C ALA A 52 -5.52 9.24 17.71
N GLY A 53 -6.09 8.80 18.83
CA GLY A 53 -7.52 8.97 19.13
C GLY A 53 -8.47 7.87 18.61
N THR A 54 -7.99 6.86 17.87
CA THR A 54 -8.83 5.71 17.48
C THR A 54 -8.66 4.48 18.39
N GLU A 55 -7.61 4.46 19.21
CA GLU A 55 -7.37 3.41 20.21
C GLU A 55 -6.92 4.03 21.54
N THR A 56 -7.41 3.48 22.66
CA THR A 56 -7.07 3.94 24.01
C THR A 56 -5.56 3.84 24.24
N GLY A 57 -4.90 4.98 24.52
CA GLY A 57 -3.46 5.04 24.82
C GLY A 57 -2.55 5.35 23.62
N VAL A 58 -3.09 5.55 22.42
CA VAL A 58 -2.30 5.96 21.25
C VAL A 58 -2.30 7.49 21.14
N THR A 59 -1.19 8.12 21.51
CA THR A 59 -0.98 9.59 21.45
C THR A 59 -0.21 10.02 20.21
N GLU A 60 0.60 9.14 19.64
CA GLU A 60 1.35 9.32 18.40
C GLU A 60 1.07 8.16 17.45
N PRO A 61 1.08 8.38 16.12
CA PRO A 61 0.83 7.28 15.20
C PRO A 61 1.87 6.18 15.29
N GLN A 62 1.41 4.93 15.33
CA GLN A 62 2.28 3.76 15.42
C GLN A 62 2.14 2.90 14.17
N ALA A 63 3.28 2.54 13.57
CA ALA A 63 3.32 1.52 12.53
C ALA A 63 2.71 0.22 13.07
N THR A 64 1.73 -0.31 12.35
CA THR A 64 1.01 -1.54 12.70
C THR A 64 1.07 -2.49 11.52
N PHE A 65 1.47 -3.72 11.78
CA PHE A 65 1.52 -4.79 10.79
C PHE A 65 0.46 -5.82 11.16
N SER A 66 -0.66 -5.81 10.44
CA SER A 66 -1.77 -6.73 10.63
C SER A 66 -1.83 -7.66 9.43
N GLU A 67 -1.21 -8.84 9.55
CA GLU A 67 -1.14 -9.87 8.52
C GLU A 67 -2.42 -10.02 7.71
N CYS A 68 -2.30 -10.05 6.38
CA CYS A 68 -3.40 -10.12 5.43
C CYS A 68 -4.46 -9.02 5.60
N PHE A 69 -4.10 -7.90 6.24
CA PHE A 69 -4.99 -6.81 6.66
C PHE A 69 -6.11 -7.26 7.61
N GLY A 70 -5.94 -8.38 8.31
CA GLY A 70 -7.00 -9.04 9.07
C GLY A 70 -6.53 -10.08 10.07
N ALA A 71 -5.32 -9.93 10.64
CA ALA A 71 -4.67 -10.92 11.50
C ALA A 71 -5.57 -11.56 12.58
N PRO A 72 -6.45 -10.81 13.30
CA PRO A 72 -7.30 -11.41 14.34
C PRO A 72 -8.29 -12.49 13.85
N PHE A 73 -8.49 -12.61 12.54
CA PHE A 73 -9.50 -13.49 11.93
C PHE A 73 -8.89 -14.66 11.15
N LEU A 74 -7.56 -14.81 11.16
CA LEU A 74 -6.86 -15.81 10.35
C LEU A 74 -6.63 -17.12 11.13
N PRO A 75 -7.30 -18.23 10.78
CA PRO A 75 -7.05 -19.53 11.42
C PRO A 75 -5.81 -20.27 10.90
N LEU A 76 -5.17 -19.77 9.83
CA LEU A 76 -4.00 -20.38 9.19
C LEU A 76 -2.85 -19.38 9.16
N PRO A 77 -1.60 -19.81 8.93
CA PRO A 77 -0.49 -18.89 8.73
C PRO A 77 -0.72 -17.93 7.55
N ALA A 78 -0.31 -16.68 7.69
CA ALA A 78 -0.45 -15.64 6.66
C ALA A 78 0.13 -16.04 5.30
N THR A 79 1.23 -16.81 5.29
CA THR A 79 1.87 -17.33 4.07
C THR A 79 0.93 -18.19 3.25
N LYS A 80 0.03 -18.97 3.87
CA LYS A 80 -0.95 -19.78 3.14
C LYS A 80 -1.98 -18.94 2.41
N TYR A 81 -2.48 -17.88 3.04
CA TYR A 81 -3.38 -16.94 2.37
C TYR A 81 -2.68 -16.17 1.25
N ALA A 82 -1.40 -15.82 1.43
CA ALA A 82 -0.61 -15.16 0.41
C ALA A 82 -0.35 -16.06 -0.80
N GLU A 83 -0.04 -17.35 -0.60
CA GLU A 83 0.06 -18.35 -1.66
C GLU A 83 -1.25 -18.43 -2.47
N MET A 84 -2.39 -18.58 -1.78
CA MET A 84 -3.72 -18.62 -2.40
C MET A 84 -4.01 -17.35 -3.20
N LEU A 85 -3.69 -16.18 -2.65
CA LEU A 85 -3.84 -14.89 -3.34
C LEU A 85 -2.95 -14.85 -4.59
N GLY A 86 -1.67 -15.23 -4.46
CA GLY A 86 -0.70 -15.32 -5.55
C GLY A 86 -1.19 -16.15 -6.74
N GLU A 87 -1.70 -17.35 -6.46
CA GLU A 87 -2.27 -18.24 -7.48
C GLU A 87 -3.46 -17.61 -8.19
N LYS A 88 -4.39 -17.00 -7.46
CA LYS A 88 -5.57 -16.34 -8.05
C LYS A 88 -5.18 -15.13 -8.88
N MET A 89 -4.24 -14.31 -8.40
CA MET A 89 -3.75 -13.14 -9.14
C MET A 89 -3.15 -13.54 -10.49
N ARG A 90 -2.28 -14.55 -10.50
CA ARG A 90 -1.67 -15.09 -11.73
C ARG A 90 -2.70 -15.72 -12.67
N LYS A 91 -3.61 -16.54 -12.14
CA LYS A 91 -4.65 -17.21 -12.95
C LYS A 91 -5.60 -16.23 -13.64
N HIS A 92 -5.90 -15.11 -12.99
CA HIS A 92 -6.90 -14.16 -13.45
C HIS A 92 -6.33 -12.84 -13.99
N ASN A 93 -5.00 -12.73 -14.11
CA ASN A 93 -4.30 -11.51 -14.56
C ASN A 93 -4.78 -10.25 -13.85
N VAL A 94 -4.81 -10.31 -12.51
CA VAL A 94 -5.35 -9.24 -11.66
C VAL A 94 -4.30 -8.15 -11.47
N ASN A 95 -4.68 -6.89 -11.66
CA ASN A 95 -3.84 -5.75 -11.28
C ASN A 95 -3.95 -5.50 -9.77
N VAL A 96 -2.82 -5.26 -9.10
CA VAL A 96 -2.80 -4.98 -7.66
C VAL A 96 -2.23 -3.59 -7.41
N TRP A 97 -2.91 -2.84 -6.56
CA TRP A 97 -2.59 -1.47 -6.23
C TRP A 97 -2.39 -1.30 -4.73
N LEU A 98 -1.28 -0.69 -4.32
CA LEU A 98 -1.10 -0.17 -2.97
C LEU A 98 -1.53 1.29 -2.97
N VAL A 99 -2.49 1.66 -2.12
CA VAL A 99 -3.04 3.02 -2.05
C VAL A 99 -2.79 3.57 -0.65
N ASN A 100 -1.98 4.61 -0.56
CA ASN A 100 -1.79 5.35 0.67
C ASN A 100 -2.97 6.32 0.86
N THR A 101 -3.74 6.10 1.93
CA THR A 101 -4.87 6.92 2.37
C THR A 101 -4.55 7.71 3.66
N GLY A 102 -3.28 7.68 4.05
CA GLY A 102 -2.69 8.38 5.16
C GLY A 102 -2.14 9.74 4.74
N TRP A 103 -0.88 10.01 5.08
CA TRP A 103 -0.25 11.31 5.00
C TRP A 103 0.70 11.44 3.81
N SER A 104 0.94 12.68 3.40
CA SER A 104 1.97 13.11 2.45
C SER A 104 2.56 14.45 2.88
N GLY A 105 3.72 14.83 2.34
CA GLY A 105 4.43 16.07 2.68
C GLY A 105 5.15 16.09 4.02
N GLY A 106 5.09 15.00 4.78
CA GLY A 106 5.69 14.87 6.10
C GLY A 106 5.00 13.77 6.92
N PRO A 107 5.55 13.42 8.09
CA PRO A 107 4.85 12.56 9.04
C PRO A 107 3.62 13.29 9.61
N TYR A 108 2.73 12.54 10.27
CA TYR A 108 1.63 13.11 11.04
C TYR A 108 2.08 14.26 11.95
N GLY A 109 1.31 15.34 11.95
CA GLY A 109 1.63 16.59 12.67
C GLY A 109 2.49 17.57 11.86
N VAL A 110 3.11 17.14 10.77
CA VAL A 110 3.88 17.99 9.83
C VAL A 110 3.29 17.96 8.43
N GLY A 111 3.05 16.75 7.92
CA GLY A 111 2.38 16.53 6.64
C GLY A 111 0.86 16.60 6.77
N GLU A 112 0.20 16.49 5.63
CA GLU A 112 -1.26 16.51 5.54
C GLU A 112 -1.79 15.18 5.07
N ARG A 113 -3.03 14.86 5.45
CA ARG A 113 -3.69 13.66 4.95
C ARG A 113 -3.97 13.84 3.46
N ILE A 114 -3.71 12.81 2.67
CA ILE A 114 -3.93 12.83 1.22
C ILE A 114 -5.41 13.18 0.94
N ASP A 115 -5.63 14.21 0.13
CA ASP A 115 -6.96 14.67 -0.22
C ASP A 115 -7.78 13.54 -0.84
N ILE A 116 -8.97 13.30 -0.28
CA ILE A 116 -9.86 12.22 -0.73
C ILE A 116 -10.23 12.34 -2.21
N ARG A 117 -10.22 13.56 -2.77
CA ARG A 117 -10.43 13.80 -4.21
C ARG A 117 -9.34 13.15 -5.05
N TYR A 118 -8.08 13.26 -4.62
CA TYR A 118 -6.96 12.60 -5.28
C TYR A 118 -7.03 11.09 -5.11
N THR A 119 -7.34 10.59 -3.90
CA THR A 119 -7.55 9.15 -3.69
C THR A 119 -8.64 8.59 -4.59
N ARG A 120 -9.78 9.27 -4.71
CA ARG A 120 -10.86 8.88 -5.62
C ARG A 120 -10.43 8.93 -7.09
N ALA A 121 -9.67 9.94 -7.50
CA ALA A 121 -9.15 10.05 -8.87
C ALA A 121 -8.20 8.89 -9.20
N MET A 122 -7.24 8.57 -8.32
CA MET A 122 -6.31 7.44 -8.50
C MET A 122 -7.04 6.09 -8.53
N VAL A 123 -7.99 5.86 -7.62
CA VAL A 123 -8.79 4.63 -7.60
C VAL A 123 -9.62 4.52 -8.89
N LYS A 124 -10.24 5.62 -9.33
CA LYS A 124 -10.97 5.64 -10.60
C LYS A 124 -10.04 5.27 -11.75
N ALA A 125 -8.88 5.92 -11.88
CA ALA A 125 -7.91 5.69 -12.95
C ALA A 125 -7.38 4.24 -12.96
N ALA A 126 -7.18 3.63 -11.79
CA ALA A 126 -6.83 2.22 -11.66
C ALA A 126 -7.96 1.29 -12.15
N LEU A 127 -9.21 1.60 -11.79
CA LEU A 127 -10.38 0.78 -12.13
C LEU A 127 -10.78 0.90 -13.61
N THR A 128 -10.62 2.08 -14.21
CA THR A 128 -10.92 2.36 -15.62
C THR A 128 -9.79 1.95 -16.57
N GLY A 129 -8.60 1.65 -16.04
CA GLY A 129 -7.43 1.27 -16.82
C GLY A 129 -6.61 2.44 -17.34
N GLU A 130 -6.94 3.68 -16.95
CA GLU A 130 -6.19 4.90 -17.34
C GLU A 130 -4.73 4.87 -16.85
N LEU A 131 -4.43 4.11 -15.78
CA LEU A 131 -3.06 3.89 -15.31
C LEU A 131 -2.30 2.78 -16.07
N ASN A 132 -2.89 2.14 -17.08
CA ASN A 132 -2.15 1.15 -17.89
C ASN A 132 -1.25 1.81 -18.93
N ASP A 133 -1.57 3.05 -19.34
CA ASP A 133 -0.87 3.78 -20.39
C ASP A 133 0.18 4.78 -19.85
N THR A 134 0.39 4.82 -18.53
CA THR A 134 1.43 5.65 -17.91
C THR A 134 2.73 4.88 -17.75
N GLU A 135 3.84 5.60 -17.86
CA GLU A 135 5.13 5.11 -17.39
C GLU A 135 5.13 4.94 -15.87
N PHE A 136 5.86 3.94 -15.40
CA PHE A 136 6.09 3.68 -13.98
C PHE A 136 7.58 3.77 -13.66
N GLU A 137 7.90 4.27 -12.47
CA GLU A 137 9.24 4.25 -11.90
C GLU A 137 9.26 3.45 -10.59
N PRO A 138 10.26 2.59 -10.36
CA PRO A 138 10.38 1.89 -9.09
C PRO A 138 10.74 2.89 -7.98
N HIS A 139 10.00 2.83 -6.88
CA HIS A 139 10.34 3.59 -5.69
C HIS A 139 11.74 3.15 -5.18
N PRO A 140 12.67 4.07 -4.89
CA PRO A 140 14.07 3.72 -4.60
C PRO A 140 14.26 2.82 -3.38
N VAL A 141 13.40 2.97 -2.36
CA VAL A 141 13.41 2.15 -1.13
C VAL A 141 12.47 0.94 -1.23
N PHE A 142 11.17 1.17 -1.46
CA PHE A 142 10.15 0.11 -1.44
C PHE A 142 10.01 -0.70 -2.73
N LYS A 143 10.68 -0.31 -3.82
CA LYS A 143 10.65 -0.97 -5.15
C LYS A 143 9.27 -1.03 -5.83
N VAL A 144 8.19 -0.65 -5.15
CA VAL A 144 6.84 -0.54 -5.71
C VAL A 144 6.83 0.38 -6.93
N LEU A 145 5.96 0.11 -7.91
CA LEU A 145 5.94 0.84 -9.17
C LEU A 145 5.04 2.07 -9.04
N VAL A 146 5.63 3.26 -9.07
CA VAL A 146 4.94 4.55 -8.94
C VAL A 146 4.61 5.08 -10.33
N PRO A 147 3.34 5.42 -10.64
CA PRO A 147 3.01 6.01 -11.92
C PRO A 147 3.60 7.43 -12.00
N LYS A 148 4.16 7.80 -13.15
CA LYS A 148 4.68 9.16 -13.38
C LYS A 148 3.58 10.22 -13.53
N SER A 149 2.37 9.80 -13.89
CA SER A 149 1.21 10.69 -14.04
C SER A 149 -0.10 9.97 -13.70
N CYS A 150 -1.11 10.73 -13.28
CA CYS A 150 -2.45 10.21 -13.04
C CYS A 150 -3.52 11.29 -13.30
N PRO A 151 -4.55 11.02 -14.12
CA PRO A 151 -5.59 12.01 -14.42
C PRO A 151 -6.26 12.58 -13.16
N GLY A 152 -6.29 13.91 -13.06
CA GLY A 152 -6.91 14.61 -11.93
C GLY A 152 -6.08 14.63 -10.64
N VAL A 153 -4.79 14.29 -10.72
CA VAL A 153 -3.84 14.30 -9.60
C VAL A 153 -2.57 15.05 -10.04
N PRO A 154 -2.05 16.02 -9.26
CA PRO A 154 -0.77 16.65 -9.58
C PRO A 154 0.39 15.64 -9.58
N ASP A 155 1.23 15.65 -10.61
CA ASP A 155 2.34 14.68 -10.72
C ASP A 155 3.31 14.76 -9.52
N GLU A 156 3.46 15.95 -8.93
CA GLU A 156 4.31 16.17 -7.76
C GLU A 156 3.94 15.30 -6.56
N ILE A 157 2.65 15.04 -6.32
CA ILE A 157 2.24 14.22 -5.16
C ILE A 157 2.47 12.72 -5.37
N LEU A 158 2.59 12.26 -6.64
CA LEU A 158 2.79 10.84 -6.96
C LEU A 158 4.14 10.34 -6.45
N ASN A 159 5.17 11.18 -6.45
CA ASN A 159 6.43 10.89 -5.80
C ASN A 159 6.48 11.60 -4.43
N PRO A 160 6.29 10.87 -3.32
CA PRO A 160 6.15 11.47 -2.00
C PRO A 160 7.39 12.27 -1.57
N ARG A 161 8.59 11.95 -2.09
CA ARG A 161 9.81 12.74 -1.83
C ARG A 161 9.69 14.19 -2.28
N ASN A 162 8.91 14.48 -3.32
CA ASN A 162 8.72 15.83 -3.84
C ASN A 162 7.85 16.68 -2.91
N THR A 163 6.94 16.05 -2.18
CA THR A 163 6.03 16.76 -1.26
C THR A 163 6.70 17.20 0.04
N TRP A 164 7.85 16.61 0.39
CA TRP A 164 8.58 16.94 1.61
C TRP A 164 9.46 18.18 1.39
N LYS A 165 9.33 19.15 2.31
CA LYS A 165 10.20 20.35 2.33
C LYS A 165 11.68 19.98 2.48
N ASP A 166 11.98 19.01 3.35
CA ASP A 166 13.32 18.46 3.54
C ASP A 166 13.39 17.03 2.96
N LYS A 167 14.04 16.93 1.80
CA LYS A 167 14.23 15.66 1.08
C LYS A 167 15.15 14.69 1.82
N ALA A 168 16.09 15.18 2.64
CA ALA A 168 16.93 14.32 3.45
C ALA A 168 16.16 13.74 4.65
N ALA A 169 15.24 14.53 5.23
CA ALA A 169 14.31 14.05 6.24
C ALA A 169 13.39 12.96 5.69
N TYR A 170 12.90 13.12 4.46
CA TYR A 170 12.17 12.06 3.75
C TYR A 170 13.03 10.80 3.61
N ASP A 171 14.25 10.91 3.09
CA ASP A 171 15.12 9.75 2.86
C ASP A 171 15.43 9.01 4.17
N LYS A 172 15.58 9.72 5.29
CA LYS A 172 15.75 9.14 6.62
C LYS A 172 14.49 8.40 7.07
N LYS A 173 13.31 9.01 6.92
CA LYS A 173 12.04 8.41 7.33
C LYS A 173 11.69 7.19 6.47
N ALA A 174 12.01 7.23 5.18
CA ALA A 174 11.82 6.11 4.27
C ALA A 174 12.66 4.88 4.67
N ARG A 175 13.94 5.08 5.02
CA ARG A 175 14.78 4.00 5.55
C ARG A 175 14.29 3.46 6.89
N GLU A 176 13.83 4.33 7.79
CA GLU A 176 13.26 3.91 9.08
C GLU A 176 12.03 3.00 8.87
N LEU A 177 11.12 3.39 7.98
CA LEU A 177 9.94 2.57 7.67
C LEU A 177 10.34 1.26 6.99
N ALA A 178 11.29 1.28 6.06
CA ALA A 178 11.82 0.08 5.41
C ALA A 178 12.43 -0.92 6.41
N GLN A 179 13.19 -0.44 7.40
CA GLN A 179 13.71 -1.28 8.48
C GLN A 179 12.59 -1.94 9.28
N ARG A 180 11.50 -1.22 9.58
CA ARG A 180 10.33 -1.79 10.28
C ARG A 180 9.64 -2.88 9.45
N PHE A 181 9.54 -2.70 8.13
CA PHE A 181 9.05 -3.73 7.22
C PHE A 181 9.93 -4.98 7.25
N GLN A 182 11.25 -4.82 7.12
CA GLN A 182 12.18 -5.95 7.18
C GLN A 182 12.15 -6.66 8.54
N GLU A 183 12.11 -5.92 9.64
CA GLU A 183 12.02 -6.48 11.00
C GLU A 183 10.73 -7.29 11.17
N ASN A 184 9.58 -6.74 10.77
CA ASN A 184 8.32 -7.48 10.79
C ASN A 184 8.41 -8.74 9.93
N PHE A 185 9.05 -8.67 8.76
CA PHE A 185 9.08 -9.78 7.82
C PHE A 185 9.95 -10.97 8.27
N LYS A 186 10.86 -10.79 9.23
CA LYS A 186 11.65 -11.88 9.83
C LYS A 186 10.77 -12.99 10.42
N ARG A 187 9.53 -12.67 10.81
CA ARG A 187 8.52 -13.61 11.33
C ARG A 187 8.04 -14.62 10.26
N PHE A 188 8.31 -14.34 8.98
CA PHE A 188 7.90 -15.16 7.84
C PHE A 188 9.12 -15.72 7.11
N ALA A 189 10.09 -16.27 7.86
CA ALA A 189 11.33 -16.82 7.30
C ALA A 189 11.07 -17.89 6.22
N ASP A 190 9.98 -18.66 6.38
CA ASP A 190 9.55 -19.72 5.46
C ASP A 190 8.83 -19.21 4.20
N ALA A 191 8.63 -17.89 4.06
CA ALA A 191 8.10 -17.34 2.82
C ALA A 191 9.06 -17.60 1.66
N ASP A 192 8.51 -17.68 0.45
CA ASP A 192 9.29 -17.84 -0.78
C ASP A 192 10.33 -16.71 -0.96
N GLU A 193 11.50 -17.05 -1.50
CA GLU A 193 12.60 -16.09 -1.72
C GLU A 193 12.20 -14.94 -2.64
N ALA A 194 11.36 -15.19 -3.65
CA ALA A 194 10.86 -14.13 -4.53
C ALA A 194 10.01 -13.12 -3.76
N ILE A 195 9.22 -13.58 -2.78
CA ILE A 195 8.43 -12.70 -1.91
C ILE A 195 9.37 -11.89 -1.00
N LYS A 196 10.35 -12.54 -0.37
CA LYS A 196 11.34 -11.85 0.50
C LYS A 196 12.09 -10.76 -0.27
N ASN A 197 12.51 -11.03 -1.50
CA ASN A 197 13.25 -10.10 -2.34
C ASN A 197 12.40 -8.93 -2.88
N ALA A 198 11.07 -9.08 -2.90
CA ALA A 198 10.13 -8.04 -3.30
C ALA A 198 9.91 -6.96 -2.22
N GLY A 199 10.40 -7.17 -1.00
CA GLY A 199 10.39 -6.18 0.07
C GLY A 199 11.33 -4.99 -0.15
N PRO A 200 11.22 -3.96 0.70
CA PRO A 200 12.05 -2.77 0.63
C PRO A 200 13.53 -3.10 0.82
N ALA A 201 14.40 -2.34 0.13
CA ALA A 201 15.83 -2.32 0.36
C ALA A 201 16.19 -1.17 1.31
N VAL A 202 17.07 -1.45 2.28
CA VAL A 202 17.59 -0.47 3.25
C VAL A 202 19.02 -0.09 2.87
#